data_AF-A0A2I4HUR5-F1
#
_entry.id   AF-A0A2I4HUR5-F1
#
_cell.length_a   1.000
_cell.length_b   1.000
_cell.length_c   1.000
_cell.angle_alpha   90.00
_cell.angle_beta   90.00
_cell.angle_gamma   90.00
#
_symmetry.space_group_name_H-M   'P 1'
#
loop_
_entity.id
_entity.type
_entity.pdbx_description
1 polymer ?
#
loop_
_entity_poly.entity_id
_entity_poly.type
_entity_poly.pdbx_seq_one_letter_code
_entity_poly.pdbx_strand_id
1 'polypeptide(L)'
;MKEMYSAIQLDEVGLKFKMSKPSYNLSPLEIKYADGVLEIPRFQLDDTTEIYARNLVALEKCHYPKDEAYITDYYTLLGFLIKTGKDLDVLVREQIIDNWLDGVVATSLINKLSGEKCLYIKMNSYYRKMAEELNEFYNNPRSSSP
;
A
#
# COMPACT_ATOMS: atom_id res chain seq x y z
N MET A 1 2.90 19.02 4.05
CA MET A 1 3.06 17.69 4.68
C MET A 1 3.37 16.72 3.56
N LYS A 2 4.46 15.94 3.62
CA LYS A 2 4.76 14.98 2.55
C LYS A 2 3.86 13.77 2.72
N GLU A 3 2.62 13.90 2.27
CA GLU A 3 1.69 12.78 2.03
C GLU A 3 2.07 12.09 0.71
N MET A 4 1.56 10.89 0.47
CA MET A 4 1.70 10.19 -0.80
C MET A 4 0.40 10.29 -1.61
N TYR A 5 0.51 10.32 -2.93
CA TYR A 5 -0.65 10.29 -3.85
C TYR A 5 -1.37 8.95 -3.75
N SER A 6 -2.70 8.97 -3.88
CA SER A 6 -3.52 7.75 -3.79
C SER A 6 -3.48 6.93 -5.07
N ALA A 7 -4.04 5.72 -5.03
CA ALA A 7 -4.01 4.79 -6.15
C ALA A 7 -4.65 5.40 -7.41
N ILE A 8 -5.79 6.08 -7.28
CA ILE A 8 -6.44 6.71 -8.43
C ILE A 8 -5.59 7.83 -9.02
N GLN A 9 -4.96 8.66 -8.18
CA GLN A 9 -4.14 9.78 -8.62
C GLN A 9 -2.90 9.30 -9.38
N LEU A 10 -2.29 8.21 -8.92
CA LEU A 10 -1.13 7.60 -9.58
C LEU A 10 -1.53 6.92 -10.90
N ASP A 11 -2.67 6.21 -10.93
CA ASP A 11 -3.22 5.59 -12.15
C ASP A 11 -3.53 6.63 -13.24
N GLU A 12 -4.12 7.77 -12.84
CA GLU A 12 -4.47 8.90 -13.74
C GLU A 12 -3.26 9.50 -14.45
N VAL A 13 -2.09 9.53 -13.80
CA VAL A 13 -0.84 10.03 -14.40
C VAL A 13 -0.01 8.93 -15.08
N GLY A 14 -0.58 7.73 -15.22
CA GLY A 14 -0.03 6.64 -16.04
C GLY A 14 0.76 5.59 -15.27
N LEU A 15 0.82 5.65 -13.94
CA LEU A 15 1.43 4.58 -13.14
C LEU A 15 0.61 3.29 -13.32
N LYS A 16 1.28 2.16 -13.49
CA LYS A 16 0.63 0.85 -13.62
C LYS A 16 0.71 0.09 -12.31
N PHE A 17 -0.45 -0.32 -11.81
CA PHE A 17 -0.55 -1.28 -10.72
C PHE A 17 -0.54 -2.69 -11.29
N LYS A 18 0.14 -3.62 -10.62
CA LYS A 18 0.20 -5.00 -11.07
C LYS A 18 0.33 -5.97 -9.89
N MET A 19 -0.35 -7.10 -9.98
CA MET A 19 -0.14 -8.20 -9.05
C MET A 19 1.26 -8.81 -9.23
N SER A 20 2.01 -8.94 -8.14
CA SER A 20 3.30 -9.62 -8.13
C SER A 20 3.15 -11.09 -8.54
N LYS A 21 4.11 -11.63 -9.30
CA LYS A 21 4.10 -13.04 -9.68
C LYS A 21 4.30 -13.92 -8.44
N PRO A 22 3.49 -14.98 -8.25
CA PRO A 22 3.68 -15.92 -7.15
C PRO A 22 5.08 -16.53 -7.19
N SER A 23 5.76 -16.54 -6.05
CA SER A 23 7.06 -17.20 -5.87
C SER A 23 7.18 -17.71 -4.44
N TYR A 24 7.85 -18.83 -4.26
CA TYR A 24 8.04 -19.47 -2.94
C TYR A 24 8.86 -18.61 -1.97
N ASN A 25 9.60 -17.62 -2.48
CA ASN A 25 10.39 -16.67 -1.69
C ASN A 25 9.77 -15.27 -1.59
N LEU A 26 8.57 -15.06 -2.15
CA LEU A 26 7.94 -13.74 -2.14
C LEU A 26 7.37 -13.45 -0.75
N SER A 27 7.90 -12.44 -0.07
CA SER A 27 7.30 -11.93 1.16
C SER A 27 5.94 -11.28 0.84
N PRO A 28 4.89 -11.53 1.63
CA PRO A 28 3.60 -10.83 1.48
C PRO A 28 3.71 -9.29 1.58
N LEU A 29 4.79 -8.80 2.18
CA LEU A 29 5.06 -7.37 2.38
C LEU A 29 5.93 -6.76 1.27
N GLU A 30 6.44 -7.57 0.33
CA GLU A 30 7.39 -7.11 -0.69
C GLU A 30 6.68 -6.39 -1.83
N ILE A 31 6.75 -5.06 -1.82
CA ILE A 31 6.25 -4.20 -2.90
C ILE A 31 7.41 -3.76 -3.78
N LYS A 32 7.25 -3.79 -5.10
CA LYS A 32 8.32 -3.40 -6.03
C LYS A 32 7.85 -2.26 -6.90
N TYR A 33 8.62 -1.18 -6.90
CA TYR A 33 8.44 -0.10 -7.85
C TYR A 33 9.59 -0.10 -8.85
N ALA A 34 9.27 -0.16 -10.14
CA ALA A 34 10.25 -0.05 -11.22
C ALA A 34 9.57 0.51 -12.47
N ASP A 35 10.19 1.52 -13.09
CA ASP A 35 9.80 2.05 -14.40
C ASP A 35 8.30 2.37 -14.56
N GLY A 36 7.70 3.01 -13.56
CA GLY A 36 6.28 3.38 -13.58
C GLY A 36 5.33 2.23 -13.30
N VAL A 37 5.83 1.06 -12.88
CA VAL A 37 5.03 -0.10 -12.46
C VAL A 37 5.21 -0.33 -10.97
N LEU A 38 4.10 -0.40 -10.24
CA LEU A 38 4.05 -0.80 -8.83
C LEU A 38 3.47 -2.21 -8.73
N GLU A 39 4.35 -3.17 -8.46
CA GLU A 39 3.99 -4.57 -8.22
C GLU A 39 3.71 -4.79 -6.72
N ILE A 40 2.51 -5.29 -6.41
CA ILE A 40 2.07 -5.57 -5.05
C ILE A 40 1.63 -7.04 -4.97
N PRO A 41 2.07 -7.81 -3.96
CA PRO A 41 1.59 -9.17 -3.74
C PRO A 41 0.08 -9.20 -3.54
N ARG A 42 -0.58 -10.21 -4.11
CA ARG A 42 -2.02 -10.40 -3.90
C ARG A 42 -2.29 -10.64 -2.42
N PHE A 43 -3.29 -9.95 -1.87
CA PHE A 43 -3.80 -10.24 -0.54
C PHE A 43 -5.33 -10.27 -0.53
N GLN A 44 -5.87 -11.20 0.25
CA GLN A 44 -7.31 -11.32 0.49
C GLN A 44 -7.72 -10.43 1.65
N LEU A 45 -8.79 -9.67 1.47
CA LEU A 45 -9.33 -8.79 2.50
C LEU A 45 -10.67 -9.34 2.97
N ASP A 46 -10.66 -9.91 4.17
CA ASP A 46 -11.81 -10.48 4.87
C ASP A 46 -11.69 -10.26 6.39
N ASP A 47 -12.66 -10.76 7.16
CA ASP A 47 -12.68 -10.66 8.63
C ASP A 47 -11.47 -11.36 9.29
N THR A 48 -10.92 -12.39 8.64
CA THR A 48 -9.77 -13.15 9.16
C THR A 48 -8.48 -12.34 9.01
N THR A 49 -8.28 -11.73 7.83
CA THR A 49 -7.19 -10.78 7.56
C THR A 49 -7.26 -9.60 8.53
N GLU A 50 -8.45 -9.07 8.85
CA GLU A 50 -8.60 -8.02 9.86
C GLU A 50 -8.01 -8.44 11.21
N ILE A 51 -8.39 -9.62 11.70
CA ILE A 51 -7.95 -10.12 13.01
C ILE A 51 -6.42 -10.27 13.02
N TYR A 52 -5.85 -10.91 12.00
CA TYR A 52 -4.40 -11.10 11.92
C TYR A 52 -3.65 -9.77 11.78
N ALA A 53 -4.11 -8.87 10.92
CA ALA A 53 -3.50 -7.57 10.71
C ALA A 53 -3.47 -6.73 12.00
N ARG A 54 -4.58 -6.67 12.73
CA ARG A 54 -4.66 -5.94 14.01
C ARG A 54 -3.69 -6.48 15.04
N ASN A 55 -3.62 -7.81 15.18
CA ASN A 55 -2.72 -8.45 16.13
C ASN A 55 -1.25 -8.25 15.77
N LEU A 56 -0.90 -8.34 14.49
CA LEU A 56 0.47 -8.13 14.02
C LEU A 56 0.92 -6.67 14.18
N VAL A 57 0.06 -5.71 13.83
CA VAL A 57 0.34 -4.28 14.05
C VAL A 57 0.46 -3.96 15.55
N ALA A 58 -0.37 -4.56 16.40
CA ALA A 58 -0.26 -4.39 17.85
C ALA A 58 1.05 -4.97 18.40
N LEU A 59 1.41 -6.17 17.96
CA LEU A 59 2.67 -6.82 18.32
C LEU A 59 3.88 -5.93 17.95
N GLU A 60 3.93 -5.43 16.71
CA GLU A 60 4.99 -4.51 16.27
C GLU A 60 5.08 -3.27 17.13
N LYS A 61 3.95 -2.59 17.36
CA LYS A 61 3.91 -1.35 18.17
C LYS A 61 4.29 -1.56 19.63
N CYS A 62 4.03 -2.73 20.19
CA CYS A 62 4.29 -3.02 21.60
C CYS A 62 5.71 -3.53 21.86
N HIS A 63 6.32 -4.22 20.89
CA HIS A 63 7.53 -5.02 21.14
C HIS A 63 8.74 -4.67 20.28
N TYR A 64 8.56 -3.97 19.15
CA TYR A 64 9.64 -3.72 18.20
C TYR A 64 10.04 -2.24 18.13
N PRO A 65 11.31 -1.94 17.84
CA PRO A 65 11.75 -0.59 17.50
C PRO A 65 10.96 -0.01 16.33
N LYS A 66 10.82 1.33 16.29
CA LYS A 66 10.04 2.01 15.24
C LYS A 66 10.57 1.76 13.83
N ASP A 67 11.88 1.58 13.69
CA ASP A 67 12.59 1.32 12.45
C ASP A 67 12.45 -0.13 11.94
N GLU A 68 11.83 -1.01 12.71
CA GLU A 68 11.57 -2.41 12.37
C GLU A 68 10.08 -2.73 12.20
N ALA A 69 9.21 -1.71 12.09
CA ALA A 69 7.77 -1.86 12.02
C ALA A 69 7.26 -2.17 10.59
N TYR A 70 7.75 -3.24 9.97
CA TYR A 70 7.50 -3.58 8.56
C TYR A 70 6.02 -3.81 8.22
N ILE A 71 5.25 -4.44 9.11
CA ILE A 71 3.82 -4.72 8.92
C ILE A 71 3.02 -3.42 9.06
N THR A 72 3.34 -2.62 10.06
CA THR A 72 2.73 -1.32 10.31
C THR A 72 3.01 -0.37 9.13
N ASP A 73 4.24 -0.34 8.65
CA ASP A 73 4.63 0.47 7.50
C ASP A 73 4.00 -0.04 6.19
N TYR A 74 3.85 -1.34 6.01
CA TYR A 74 3.08 -1.91 4.91
C TYR A 74 1.63 -1.39 4.90
N TYR A 75 0.92 -1.49 6.03
CA TYR A 75 -0.44 -0.97 6.12
C TYR A 75 -0.49 0.56 6.04
N THR A 76 0.54 1.26 6.48
CA THR A 76 0.67 2.71 6.30
C THR A 76 0.75 3.07 4.81
N LEU A 77 1.55 2.34 4.02
CA LEU A 77 1.62 2.51 2.57
C LEU A 77 0.26 2.23 1.90
N LEU A 78 -0.40 1.14 2.26
CA LEU A 78 -1.74 0.83 1.77
C LEU A 78 -2.76 1.91 2.14
N GLY A 79 -2.70 2.48 3.34
CA GLY A 79 -3.55 3.60 3.75
C GLY A 79 -3.30 4.87 2.95
N PHE A 80 -2.08 5.09 2.45
CA PHE A 80 -1.85 6.18 1.50
C PHE A 80 -2.44 5.91 0.13
N LEU A 81 -2.29 4.68 -0.37
CA LEU A 81 -2.85 4.28 -1.66
C LEU A 81 -4.38 4.29 -1.61
N ILE A 82 -4.99 3.81 -0.53
CA ILE A 82 -6.42 3.53 -0.43
C ILE A 82 -7.12 4.54 0.49
N LYS A 83 -7.36 5.75 -0.03
CA LYS A 83 -8.06 6.81 0.72
C LYS A 83 -9.58 6.68 0.63
N THR A 84 -10.07 6.15 -0.49
CA THR A 84 -11.49 6.05 -0.82
C THR A 84 -11.81 4.70 -1.48
N GLY A 85 -13.10 4.36 -1.59
CA GLY A 85 -13.53 3.16 -2.31
C GLY A 85 -13.03 3.13 -3.76
N LYS A 86 -12.92 4.28 -4.43
CA LYS A 86 -12.38 4.35 -5.79
C LYS A 86 -10.91 3.96 -5.87
N ASP A 87 -10.13 4.29 -4.84
CA ASP A 87 -8.73 3.86 -4.76
C ASP A 87 -8.62 2.35 -4.54
N LEU A 88 -9.53 1.79 -3.71
CA LEU A 88 -9.63 0.34 -3.53
C LEU A 88 -9.98 -0.35 -4.85
N ASP A 89 -10.92 0.20 -5.62
CA ASP A 89 -11.36 -0.36 -6.90
C ASP A 89 -10.22 -0.48 -7.92
N VAL A 90 -9.26 0.45 -7.92
CA VAL A 90 -8.05 0.35 -8.77
C VAL A 90 -7.28 -0.94 -8.45
N LEU A 91 -7.06 -1.24 -7.18
CA LEU A 91 -6.28 -2.40 -6.76
C LEU A 91 -7.06 -3.72 -6.90
N VAL A 92 -8.38 -3.68 -6.74
CA VAL A 92 -9.28 -4.82 -7.00
C VAL A 92 -9.29 -5.15 -8.49
N ARG A 93 -9.40 -4.14 -9.36
CA ARG A 93 -9.37 -4.30 -10.82
C ARG A 93 -8.08 -4.98 -11.29
N GLU A 94 -6.94 -4.61 -10.71
CA GLU A 94 -5.64 -5.22 -11.02
C GLU A 94 -5.38 -6.55 -10.28
N GLN A 95 -6.39 -7.11 -9.61
CA GLN A 95 -6.35 -8.38 -8.87
C GLN A 95 -5.29 -8.42 -7.74
N ILE A 96 -4.87 -7.26 -7.26
CA ILE A 96 -3.97 -7.11 -6.11
C ILE A 96 -4.75 -7.36 -4.82
N ILE A 97 -5.97 -6.82 -4.74
CA ILE A 97 -6.85 -7.03 -3.58
C ILE A 97 -8.01 -7.92 -3.99
N ASP A 98 -8.11 -9.06 -3.33
CA ASP A 98 -9.29 -9.92 -3.39
C ASP A 98 -10.22 -9.50 -2.25
N ASN A 99 -11.16 -8.59 -2.53
CA ASN A 99 -12.02 -7.99 -1.53
C ASN A 99 -13.29 -8.82 -1.28
N TRP A 100 -13.44 -9.35 -0.07
CA TRP A 100 -14.60 -10.11 0.39
C TRP A 100 -15.48 -9.33 1.38
N LEU A 101 -15.19 -8.04 1.56
CA LEU A 101 -15.94 -7.13 2.43
C LEU A 101 -16.72 -6.11 1.60
N ASP A 102 -17.70 -5.46 2.23
CA ASP A 102 -18.27 -4.23 1.68
C ASP A 102 -17.15 -3.18 1.49
N GLY A 103 -17.19 -2.42 0.38
CA GLY A 103 -16.12 -1.48 0.03
C GLY A 103 -15.87 -0.39 1.09
N VAL A 104 -16.90 0.03 1.83
CA VAL A 104 -16.76 0.98 2.94
C VAL A 104 -16.09 0.31 4.14
N VAL A 105 -16.43 -0.94 4.42
CA VAL A 105 -15.82 -1.72 5.49
C VAL A 105 -14.34 -1.97 5.18
N ALA A 106 -14.03 -2.40 3.95
CA ALA A 106 -12.67 -2.64 3.46
C ALA A 106 -11.78 -1.39 3.58
N THR A 107 -12.25 -0.25 3.08
CA THR A 107 -11.49 1.01 3.18
C THR A 107 -11.38 1.51 4.62
N SER A 108 -12.40 1.34 5.46
CA SER A 108 -12.32 1.66 6.88
C SER A 108 -11.28 0.79 7.61
N LEU A 109 -11.20 -0.49 7.28
CA LEU A 109 -10.23 -1.42 7.84
C LEU A 109 -8.79 -1.01 7.52
N ILE A 110 -8.48 -0.79 6.24
CA ILE A 110 -7.14 -0.35 5.83
C ILE A 110 -6.75 0.96 6.53
N ASN A 111 -7.65 1.95 6.55
CA ASN A 111 -7.41 3.23 7.22
C ASN A 111 -7.20 3.10 8.74
N LYS A 112 -7.84 2.12 9.39
CA LYS A 112 -7.61 1.83 10.82
C LYS A 112 -6.25 1.16 11.05
N LEU A 113 -5.84 0.26 10.15
CA LEU A 113 -4.57 -0.46 10.23
C LEU A 113 -3.36 0.44 9.94
N SER A 114 -3.50 1.38 9.01
CA SER A 114 -2.49 2.41 8.75
C SER A 114 -2.21 3.33 9.96
N GLY A 115 -3.11 3.33 10.96
CA GLY A 115 -3.03 4.19 12.13
C GLY A 115 -3.35 5.65 11.83
N GLU A 116 -3.05 6.54 12.79
CA GLU A 116 -3.09 7.99 12.55
C GLU A 116 -2.20 8.33 11.36
N LYS A 117 -2.58 9.33 10.55
CA LYS A 117 -1.85 9.77 9.35
C LYS A 117 -0.37 10.06 9.67
N CYS A 118 0.45 9.02 9.65
CA CYS A 118 1.88 9.09 9.86
C CYS A 118 2.50 9.54 8.55
N LEU A 119 3.33 10.56 8.59
CA LEU A 119 4.12 10.96 7.43
C LEU A 119 5.02 9.80 7.01
N TYR A 120 5.15 9.54 5.70
CA TYR A 120 5.98 8.43 5.21
C TYR A 120 7.46 8.56 5.62
N ILE A 121 7.90 9.76 6.03
CA ILE A 121 9.25 10.00 6.60
C ILE A 121 9.52 9.21 7.89
N LYS A 122 8.46 8.73 8.55
CA LYS A 122 8.53 7.92 9.78
C LYS A 122 8.58 6.42 9.51
N MET A 123 8.35 6.00 8.26
CA MET A 123 8.44 4.59 7.87
C MET A 123 9.91 4.17 7.83
N ASN A 124 10.14 2.86 7.89
CA ASN A 124 11.44 2.29 7.59
C ASN A 124 11.95 2.71 6.20
N SER A 125 13.26 2.61 6.01
CA SER A 125 13.96 3.14 4.84
C SER A 125 13.44 2.58 3.51
N TYR A 126 13.00 1.32 3.50
CA TYR A 126 12.50 0.65 2.31
C TYR A 126 11.19 1.28 1.81
N TYR A 127 10.15 1.36 2.64
CA TYR A 127 8.89 1.97 2.21
C TYR A 127 8.98 3.49 2.07
N ARG A 128 9.81 4.15 2.89
CA ARG A 128 10.06 5.58 2.73
C ARG A 128 10.61 5.89 1.35
N LYS A 129 11.63 5.16 0.90
CA LYS A 129 12.23 5.34 -0.43
C LYS A 129 11.19 5.14 -1.53
N MET A 130 10.38 4.10 -1.41
CA MET A 130 9.30 3.84 -2.36
C MET A 130 8.26 4.96 -2.43
N ALA A 131 7.83 5.49 -1.28
CA ALA A 131 6.90 6.62 -1.24
C ALA A 131 7.50 7.89 -1.87
N GLU A 132 8.81 8.12 -1.68
CA GLU A 132 9.54 9.20 -2.34
C GLU A 132 9.56 9.02 -3.87
N GLU A 133 9.87 7.82 -4.36
CA GLU A 133 9.91 7.48 -5.80
C GLU A 133 8.53 7.59 -6.47
N LEU A 134 7.45 7.16 -5.80
CA LEU A 134 6.08 7.29 -6.30
C LEU A 134 5.63 8.76 -6.37
N ASN A 135 5.98 9.55 -5.36
CA ASN A 135 5.71 10.99 -5.37
C ASN A 135 6.52 11.71 -6.46
N GLU A 136 7.76 11.32 -6.69
CA GLU A 136 8.57 11.86 -7.79
C GLU A 136 7.95 11.54 -9.15
N PHE A 137 7.50 10.30 -9.35
CA PHE A 137 6.79 9.90 -10.56
C PHE A 137 5.55 10.76 -10.82
N TYR A 138 4.71 10.97 -9.80
CA TYR A 138 3.52 11.79 -9.96
C TYR A 138 3.83 13.24 -10.34
N ASN A 139 4.89 13.82 -9.75
CA ASN A 139 5.28 15.20 -10.01
C ASN A 139 5.95 15.37 -11.39
N ASN A 140 6.58 14.31 -11.89
CA ASN A 140 7.25 14.28 -13.19
C ASN A 140 6.77 13.07 -14.01
N PRO A 141 5.48 13.01 -14.38
CA PRO A 141 4.98 11.88 -15.15
C PRO A 141 5.68 11.94 -16.49
N ARG A 142 6.57 10.98 -16.74
CA ARG A 142 7.24 10.90 -18.05
C ARG A 142 6.12 10.76 -19.06
N SER A 143 5.94 11.77 -19.91
CA SER A 143 5.04 11.69 -21.06
C SER A 143 5.45 10.44 -21.81
N SER A 144 4.66 9.39 -21.71
CA SER A 144 4.79 8.23 -22.56
C SER A 144 4.48 8.75 -23.96
N SER A 145 5.54 9.13 -24.69
CA SER A 145 5.43 9.46 -26.10
C SER A 145 4.85 8.23 -26.82
N PRO A 146 3.93 8.45 -27.77
CA PRO A 146 3.05 7.43 -28.34
C PRO A 146 3.79 6.29 -29.06
#